data_AF-A0A7X7YHJ1-F1
#
_entry.id   AF-A0A7X7YHJ1-F1
#
_cell.length_a   1.000
_cell.length_b   1.000
_cell.length_c   1.000
_cell.angle_alpha   90.00
_cell.angle_beta   90.00
_cell.angle_gamma   90.00
#
_symmetry.space_group_name_H-M   'P 1'
#
loop_
_entity.id
_entity.type
_entity.pdbx_description
1 polymer ?
#
loop_
_entity_poly.entity_id
_entity_poly.type
_entity_poly.pdbx_seq_one_letter_code
_entity_poly.pdbx_strand_id
1 'polypeptide(L)'
;MPKLGILSRKVERRMKKISIILGALMVCTSGLMALPMGSMMSGQTNFNNGSLIGSVEYAVYAPGQYSGTTLFPSTDYVYAYRVFDDAASKVGIDFFSVGLVANAIVGNLTYEASAGDIIPGLQAILSESLINLFMGSAGPITSGKQSAILLFSSPMQPTMGSGAVSGGFTGGEIISLAAPIPEPATLTLLTLGGMFAVRSRRS
;
A
#
# COMPACT_ATOMS: atom_id res chain seq x y z
N MET A 1 62.54 -34.74 -24.90
CA MET A 1 61.66 -35.19 -23.80
C MET A 1 62.30 -34.88 -22.45
N PRO A 2 61.87 -33.81 -21.77
CA PRO A 2 61.74 -33.86 -20.31
C PRO A 2 60.53 -33.08 -19.72
N LYS A 3 59.92 -33.74 -18.72
CA LYS A 3 59.18 -33.32 -17.50
C LYS A 3 58.32 -32.04 -17.47
N LEU A 4 57.00 -32.32 -17.44
CA LEU A 4 55.98 -31.64 -16.63
C LEU A 4 56.44 -31.36 -15.19
N GLY A 5 56.02 -30.21 -14.65
CA GLY A 5 55.68 -30.08 -13.23
C GLY A 5 56.33 -28.89 -12.53
N ILE A 6 55.53 -28.22 -11.70
CA ILE A 6 55.92 -27.24 -10.66
C ILE A 6 55.91 -25.76 -11.09
N LEU A 7 54.76 -25.24 -11.53
CA LEU A 7 54.49 -23.79 -11.44
C LEU A 7 53.03 -23.48 -11.01
N SER A 8 52.44 -24.31 -10.16
CA SER A 8 51.02 -24.20 -9.77
C SER A 8 50.78 -23.97 -8.26
N ARG A 9 51.64 -23.26 -7.53
CA ARG A 9 51.39 -22.98 -6.09
C ARG A 9 51.98 -21.68 -5.53
N LYS A 10 51.96 -20.56 -6.27
CA LYS A 10 52.52 -19.30 -5.72
C LYS A 10 51.72 -18.00 -5.94
N VAL A 11 50.44 -18.08 -6.30
CA VAL A 11 49.58 -16.88 -6.48
C VAL A 11 48.34 -16.89 -5.56
N GLU A 12 48.22 -17.86 -4.65
CA GLU A 12 46.97 -18.05 -3.88
C GLU A 12 46.99 -17.51 -2.43
N ARG A 13 48.04 -16.81 -2.01
CA ARG A 13 48.25 -16.48 -0.57
C ARG A 13 48.32 -15.00 -0.21
N ARG A 14 47.74 -14.09 -0.98
CA ARG A 14 47.64 -12.67 -0.56
C ARG A 14 46.31 -11.98 -0.86
N MET A 15 45.18 -12.66 -0.69
CA MET A 15 43.86 -12.02 -0.56
C MET A 15 43.10 -12.56 0.66
N LYS A 16 43.72 -12.45 1.83
CA LYS A 16 43.02 -12.50 3.11
C LYS A 16 43.43 -11.26 3.87
N LYS A 17 42.65 -10.18 3.77
CA LYS A 17 42.50 -9.15 4.79
C LYS A 17 41.52 -8.08 4.33
N ILE A 18 40.52 -7.87 5.19
CA ILE A 18 39.67 -6.68 5.31
C ILE A 18 38.38 -6.72 4.45
N SER A 19 37.51 -7.69 4.76
CA SER A 19 36.07 -7.46 4.69
C SER A 19 35.66 -6.69 5.94
N ILE A 20 35.63 -5.36 5.84
CA ILE A 20 34.92 -4.52 6.81
C ILE A 20 33.45 -4.86 6.63
N ILE A 21 32.89 -5.57 7.60
CA ILE A 21 31.44 -5.73 7.74
C ILE A 21 30.92 -4.34 8.09
N LEU A 22 30.60 -3.58 7.05
CA LEU A 22 29.78 -2.39 7.15
C LEU A 22 28.38 -2.89 7.48
N GLY A 23 28.14 -3.14 8.77
CA GLY A 23 26.81 -3.39 9.27
C GLY A 23 26.01 -2.13 8.97
N ALA A 24 25.22 -2.17 7.89
CA ALA A 24 24.24 -1.16 7.60
C ALA A 24 23.28 -1.12 8.79
N LEU A 25 23.53 -0.17 9.68
CA LEU A 25 22.56 0.26 10.66
C LEU A 25 21.42 0.85 9.82
N MET A 26 20.45 0.00 9.50
CA MET A 26 19.21 0.40 8.88
C MET A 26 18.49 1.20 9.96
N VAL A 27 18.82 2.49 10.06
CA VAL A 27 18.01 3.44 10.80
C VAL A 27 16.69 3.44 10.05
N CYS A 28 15.72 2.69 10.56
CA CYS A 28 14.32 2.92 10.24
C CYS A 28 14.02 4.32 10.77
N THR A 29 14.35 5.34 9.98
CA THR A 29 13.74 6.65 10.14
C THR A 29 12.28 6.40 9.86
N SER A 30 11.51 6.15 10.92
CA SER A 30 10.06 6.28 10.88
C SER A 30 9.80 7.72 10.46
N GLY A 31 9.63 7.92 9.16
CA GLY A 31 9.09 9.15 8.62
C GLY A 31 7.85 9.46 9.43
N LEU A 32 7.73 10.72 9.86
CA LEU A 32 6.51 11.21 10.48
C LEU A 32 5.35 10.77 9.58
N MET A 33 4.50 9.86 10.08
CA MET A 33 3.32 9.43 9.32
C MET A 33 2.55 10.70 8.97
N ALA A 34 2.50 11.00 7.68
CA ALA A 34 2.01 12.29 7.20
C ALA A 34 0.50 12.27 6.93
N LEU A 35 -0.16 11.15 7.23
CA LEU A 35 -1.61 11.04 7.23
C LEU A 35 -2.18 11.72 8.49
N PRO A 36 -3.37 12.33 8.42
CA PRO A 36 -4.01 12.98 9.57
C PRO A 36 -4.06 12.06 10.81
N MET A 37 -3.84 12.63 11.99
CA MET A 37 -3.92 11.88 13.25
C MET A 37 -5.37 11.41 13.53
N GLY A 38 -5.53 10.39 14.38
CA GLY A 38 -6.85 9.91 14.82
C GLY A 38 -7.44 8.76 13.99
N SER A 39 -6.63 8.10 13.17
CA SER A 39 -7.03 6.89 12.44
C SER A 39 -7.33 5.73 13.39
N MET A 40 -8.40 4.96 13.12
CA MET A 40 -8.69 3.71 13.82
C MET A 40 -7.80 2.53 13.35
N MET A 41 -7.27 2.63 12.14
CA MET A 41 -6.36 1.66 11.54
C MET A 41 -5.36 2.42 10.68
N SER A 42 -4.07 2.10 10.78
CA SER A 42 -3.04 2.66 9.90
C SER A 42 -1.89 1.69 9.72
N GLY A 43 -1.10 1.92 8.67
CA GLY A 43 0.08 1.12 8.40
C GLY A 43 0.86 1.62 7.18
N GLN A 44 1.91 0.88 6.85
CA GLN A 44 2.75 1.12 5.69
C GLN A 44 3.13 -0.21 5.07
N THR A 45 3.05 -0.30 3.74
CA THR A 45 3.48 -1.47 2.97
C THR A 45 4.54 -1.05 1.96
N ASN A 46 5.71 -1.69 2.04
CA ASN A 46 6.83 -1.41 1.14
C ASN A 46 6.75 -2.30 -0.11
N PHE A 47 7.22 -1.79 -1.25
CA PHE A 47 7.39 -2.55 -2.49
C PHE A 47 8.80 -2.34 -3.05
N ASN A 48 9.36 -3.40 -3.61
CA ASN A 48 10.68 -3.36 -4.26
C ASN A 48 10.80 -4.49 -5.28
N ASN A 49 10.87 -4.14 -6.58
CA ASN A 49 11.14 -5.09 -7.66
C ASN A 49 12.50 -4.84 -8.36
N GLY A 50 13.38 -4.02 -7.75
CA GLY A 50 14.69 -3.64 -8.28
C GLY A 50 14.68 -2.50 -9.32
N SER A 51 13.53 -2.19 -9.90
CA SER A 51 13.31 -0.99 -10.74
C SER A 51 12.43 0.04 -10.04
N LEU A 52 11.40 -0.44 -9.36
CA LEU A 52 10.42 0.34 -8.64
C LEU A 52 10.58 0.04 -7.15
N ILE A 53 10.86 1.07 -6.37
CA ILE A 53 11.14 0.99 -4.93
C ILE A 53 10.32 2.07 -4.24
N GLY A 54 9.61 1.74 -3.18
CA GLY A 54 8.80 2.72 -2.48
C GLY A 54 7.92 2.12 -1.41
N SER A 55 6.94 2.91 -0.98
CA SER A 55 5.98 2.49 0.04
C SER A 55 4.60 3.10 -0.20
N VAL A 56 3.59 2.46 0.39
CA VAL A 56 2.24 2.99 0.50
C VAL A 56 1.88 3.11 1.96
N GLU A 57 1.65 4.32 2.44
CA GLU A 57 1.03 4.56 3.74
C GLU A 57 -0.49 4.52 3.59
N TYR A 58 -1.18 3.95 4.57
CA TYR A 58 -2.63 3.94 4.63
C TYR A 58 -3.15 4.29 6.03
N ALA A 59 -4.33 4.88 6.07
CA ALA A 59 -5.08 5.15 7.29
C ALA A 59 -6.58 5.03 7.02
N VAL A 60 -7.32 4.52 8.01
CA VAL A 60 -8.77 4.48 8.01
C VAL A 60 -9.28 5.27 9.20
N TYR A 61 -10.25 6.13 8.95
CA TYR A 61 -10.92 6.96 9.95
C TYR A 61 -12.33 6.45 10.15
N ALA A 62 -12.74 6.35 11.41
CA ALA A 62 -14.12 6.04 11.75
C ALA A 62 -15.06 7.18 11.29
N PRO A 63 -16.37 6.91 11.15
CA PRO A 63 -17.37 7.92 10.81
C PRO A 63 -17.22 9.21 11.61
N GLY A 64 -17.08 10.33 10.90
CA GLY A 64 -16.93 11.68 11.47
C GLY A 64 -15.57 11.98 12.11
N GLN A 65 -14.58 11.09 12.04
CA GLN A 65 -13.24 11.30 12.62
C GLN A 65 -12.21 11.85 11.63
N TYR A 66 -12.51 11.86 10.33
CA TYR A 66 -11.61 12.45 9.35
C TYR A 66 -11.59 13.97 9.47
N SER A 67 -10.41 14.53 9.76
CA SER A 67 -10.19 15.97 10.02
C SER A 67 -9.57 16.72 8.84
N GLY A 68 -9.52 16.09 7.66
CA GLY A 68 -9.02 16.71 6.44
C GLY A 68 -9.92 17.85 5.94
N THR A 69 -9.47 18.46 4.86
CA THR A 69 -10.19 19.54 4.16
C THR A 69 -11.37 19.02 3.33
N THR A 70 -11.33 17.74 2.96
CA THR A 70 -12.38 17.14 2.14
C THR A 70 -13.58 16.71 2.98
N LEU A 71 -14.77 17.15 2.59
CA LEU A 71 -16.01 16.80 3.25
C LEU A 71 -16.47 15.40 2.83
N PHE A 72 -16.46 14.47 3.77
CA PHE A 72 -17.08 13.16 3.64
C PHE A 72 -18.38 13.08 4.45
N PRO A 73 -19.33 12.21 4.08
CA PRO A 73 -20.46 11.88 4.94
C PRO A 73 -19.95 11.45 6.32
N SER A 74 -20.52 12.03 7.38
CA SER A 74 -20.13 11.71 8.75
C SER A 74 -20.50 10.29 9.19
N THR A 75 -21.18 9.53 8.33
CA THR A 75 -21.61 8.14 8.55
C THR A 75 -20.65 7.11 7.95
N ASP A 76 -19.72 7.52 7.09
CA ASP A 76 -18.87 6.60 6.36
C ASP A 76 -17.46 6.55 6.95
N TYR A 77 -16.81 5.39 6.83
CA TYR A 77 -15.37 5.28 7.02
C TYR A 77 -14.67 6.01 5.87
N VAL A 78 -13.58 6.72 6.20
CA VAL A 78 -12.71 7.37 5.21
C VAL A 78 -11.42 6.59 5.11
N TYR A 79 -11.06 6.19 3.90
CA TYR A 79 -9.83 5.47 3.59
C TYR A 79 -8.87 6.43 2.90
N ALA A 80 -7.68 6.59 3.46
CA ALA A 80 -6.64 7.47 2.98
C ALA A 80 -5.40 6.67 2.60
N TYR A 81 -4.83 6.95 1.42
CA TYR A 81 -3.60 6.32 0.95
C TYR A 81 -2.63 7.38 0.45
N ARG A 82 -1.34 7.13 0.64
CA ARG A 82 -0.29 7.96 0.08
C ARG A 82 0.82 7.07 -0.44
N VAL A 83 1.19 7.28 -1.70
CA VAL A 83 2.20 6.49 -2.40
C VAL A 83 3.50 7.29 -2.44
N PHE A 84 4.60 6.66 -2.04
CA PHE A 84 5.94 7.23 -2.04
C PHE A 84 6.80 6.49 -3.05
N ASP A 85 7.46 7.22 -3.94
CA ASP A 85 8.49 6.68 -4.82
C ASP A 85 9.86 6.96 -4.21
N ASP A 86 10.62 5.91 -3.89
CA ASP A 86 11.91 6.02 -3.21
C ASP A 86 12.95 6.71 -4.12
N ALA A 87 13.92 7.39 -3.51
CA ALA A 87 15.03 8.03 -4.23
C ALA A 87 15.90 7.03 -5.02
N ALA A 88 15.83 5.73 -4.70
CA ALA A 88 16.52 4.66 -5.41
C ALA A 88 15.70 4.05 -6.57
N SER A 89 14.45 4.48 -6.77
CA SER A 89 13.60 4.04 -7.86
C SER A 89 14.14 4.51 -9.23
N LYS A 90 14.06 3.65 -10.24
CA LYS A 90 14.57 3.89 -11.61
C LYS A 90 13.48 4.30 -12.59
N VAL A 91 12.22 4.08 -12.22
CA VAL A 91 11.04 4.39 -13.03
C VAL A 91 10.00 5.06 -12.13
N GLY A 92 9.26 6.03 -12.68
CA GLY A 92 8.20 6.69 -11.93
C GLY A 92 6.93 5.83 -11.86
N ILE A 93 6.16 6.00 -10.80
CA ILE A 93 4.87 5.33 -10.58
C ILE A 93 3.80 6.02 -11.42
N ASP A 94 3.18 5.29 -12.34
CA ASP A 94 2.11 5.77 -13.22
C ASP A 94 0.73 5.25 -12.83
N PHE A 95 0.66 4.20 -12.00
CA PHE A 95 -0.57 3.55 -11.59
C PHE A 95 -0.50 3.07 -10.13
N PHE A 96 -1.60 3.28 -9.41
CA PHE A 96 -1.85 2.68 -8.11
C PHE A 96 -3.30 2.19 -8.04
N SER A 97 -3.51 1.01 -7.48
CA SER A 97 -4.84 0.50 -7.18
C SER A 97 -4.98 -0.09 -5.79
N VAL A 98 -6.21 -0.04 -5.29
CA VAL A 98 -6.66 -0.75 -4.08
C VAL A 98 -7.72 -1.76 -4.52
N GLY A 99 -7.51 -3.02 -4.17
CA GLY A 99 -8.48 -4.09 -4.37
C GLY A 99 -9.69 -3.87 -3.48
N LEU A 100 -10.88 -3.95 -4.07
CA LEU A 100 -12.16 -3.92 -3.37
C LEU A 100 -12.72 -5.34 -3.39
N VAL A 101 -13.29 -5.79 -2.28
CA VAL A 101 -13.97 -7.08 -2.33
C VAL A 101 -15.29 -6.98 -3.08
N ALA A 102 -15.76 -8.12 -3.57
CA ALA A 102 -17.04 -8.20 -4.29
C ALA A 102 -18.17 -7.56 -3.47
N ASN A 103 -18.93 -6.66 -4.12
CA ASN A 103 -20.04 -5.89 -3.54
C ASN A 103 -19.65 -4.83 -2.51
N ALA A 104 -18.38 -4.44 -2.42
CA ALA A 104 -18.00 -3.28 -1.62
C ALA A 104 -18.77 -2.03 -2.09
N ILE A 105 -19.34 -1.28 -1.15
CA ILE A 105 -19.96 0.02 -1.44
C ILE A 105 -18.90 1.09 -1.22
N VAL A 106 -18.48 1.75 -2.29
CA VAL A 106 -17.47 2.81 -2.25
C VAL A 106 -18.03 4.07 -2.88
N GLY A 107 -17.73 5.21 -2.27
CA GLY A 107 -18.15 6.53 -2.75
C GLY A 107 -17.08 7.60 -2.54
N ASN A 108 -17.39 8.82 -2.97
CA ASN A 108 -16.61 10.03 -2.72
C ASN A 108 -15.11 9.89 -3.06
N LEU A 109 -14.80 9.32 -4.23
CA LEU A 109 -13.43 9.19 -4.71
C LEU A 109 -12.84 10.57 -5.02
N THR A 110 -11.75 10.92 -4.33
CA THR A 110 -11.13 12.25 -4.39
C THR A 110 -9.67 12.21 -3.91
N TYR A 111 -9.03 13.38 -3.75
CA TYR A 111 -7.69 13.52 -3.21
C TYR A 111 -7.48 14.85 -2.47
N GLU A 112 -6.47 14.90 -1.59
CA GLU A 112 -5.99 16.12 -0.94
C GLU A 112 -4.61 16.54 -1.46
N ALA A 113 -4.59 17.60 -2.26
CA ALA A 113 -3.39 18.10 -2.93
C ALA A 113 -2.36 18.71 -1.98
N SER A 114 -2.79 19.27 -0.82
CA SER A 114 -1.89 19.94 0.12
C SER A 114 -0.86 19.03 0.76
N ALA A 115 -1.08 17.71 0.68
CA ALA A 115 -0.24 16.70 1.27
C ALA A 115 0.42 15.82 0.19
N GLY A 116 0.89 16.37 -0.92
CA GLY A 116 1.63 15.60 -1.94
C GLY A 116 2.32 16.44 -3.00
N ASP A 117 3.24 15.82 -3.74
CA ASP A 117 3.91 16.45 -4.88
C ASP A 117 3.10 16.26 -6.17
N ILE A 118 2.45 15.10 -6.30
CA ILE A 118 1.80 14.65 -7.54
C ILE A 118 0.34 14.30 -7.28
N ILE A 119 -0.58 14.91 -8.03
CA ILE A 119 -2.02 14.58 -7.99
C ILE A 119 -2.34 13.53 -9.05
N PRO A 120 -3.35 12.66 -8.83
CA PRO A 120 -3.81 11.73 -9.87
C PRO A 120 -4.41 12.50 -11.05
N GLY A 121 -4.08 12.09 -12.27
CA GLY A 121 -4.69 12.61 -13.49
C GLY A 121 -6.05 11.97 -13.79
N LEU A 122 -6.25 10.74 -13.34
CA LEU A 122 -7.54 10.04 -13.41
C LEU A 122 -7.72 9.18 -12.16
N GLN A 123 -8.93 9.19 -11.61
CA GLN A 123 -9.37 8.28 -10.57
C GLN A 123 -10.65 7.59 -11.03
N ALA A 124 -10.78 6.29 -10.79
CA ALA A 124 -12.02 5.57 -11.10
C ALA A 124 -12.29 4.44 -10.09
N ILE A 125 -13.57 4.17 -9.88
CA ILE A 125 -14.07 3.01 -9.15
C ILE A 125 -14.51 1.97 -10.18
N LEU A 126 -13.91 0.79 -10.12
CA LEU A 126 -14.30 -0.41 -10.85
C LEU A 126 -15.02 -1.38 -9.89
N SER A 127 -15.55 -2.48 -10.41
CA SER A 127 -16.35 -3.42 -9.59
C SER A 127 -15.60 -4.01 -8.39
N GLU A 128 -14.29 -4.21 -8.53
CA GLU A 128 -13.41 -4.85 -7.53
C GLU A 128 -12.09 -4.11 -7.35
N SER A 129 -11.99 -2.88 -7.83
CA SER A 129 -10.79 -2.06 -7.60
C SER A 129 -11.08 -0.58 -7.68
N LEU A 130 -10.30 0.18 -6.95
CA LEU A 130 -10.16 1.61 -7.11
C LEU A 130 -8.82 1.87 -7.79
N ILE A 131 -8.83 2.64 -8.86
CA ILE A 131 -7.63 2.94 -9.64
C ILE A 131 -7.30 4.43 -9.59
N ASN A 132 -6.01 4.73 -9.52
CA ASN A 132 -5.45 6.08 -9.63
C ASN A 132 -4.35 6.04 -10.70
N LEU A 133 -4.48 6.87 -11.72
CA LEU A 133 -3.49 7.03 -12.78
C LEU A 133 -2.77 8.36 -12.62
N PHE A 134 -1.44 8.32 -12.55
CA PHE A 134 -0.56 9.47 -12.49
C PHE A 134 -0.02 9.78 -13.90
N MET A 135 -0.95 10.02 -14.83
CA MET A 135 -0.65 10.27 -16.26
C MET A 135 -1.13 11.66 -16.72
N GLY A 136 -1.55 12.52 -15.78
CA GLY A 136 -2.04 13.87 -16.06
C GLY A 136 -0.92 14.88 -16.30
N SER A 137 -1.25 16.17 -16.21
CA SER A 137 -0.28 17.27 -16.36
C SER A 137 0.86 17.24 -15.35
N ALA A 138 0.65 16.64 -14.18
CA ALA A 138 1.68 16.44 -13.16
C ALA A 138 2.67 15.32 -13.51
N GLY A 139 2.33 14.41 -14.44
CA GLY A 139 3.13 13.24 -14.77
C GLY A 139 3.12 12.14 -13.69
N PRO A 140 3.96 11.09 -13.85
CA PRO A 140 4.09 10.02 -12.88
C PRO A 140 4.75 10.50 -11.58
N ILE A 141 4.57 9.76 -10.49
CA ILE A 141 5.31 9.99 -9.25
C ILE A 141 6.76 9.59 -9.51
N THR A 142 7.65 10.57 -9.59
CA THR A 142 9.07 10.35 -9.89
C THR A 142 9.88 10.14 -8.61
N SER A 143 11.10 9.64 -8.76
CA SER A 143 11.95 9.24 -7.64
C SER A 143 12.12 10.34 -6.59
N GLY A 144 11.85 10.00 -5.32
CA GLY A 144 11.86 10.91 -4.18
C GLY A 144 10.59 11.76 -4.03
N LYS A 145 9.57 11.56 -4.87
CA LYS A 145 8.28 12.23 -4.78
C LYS A 145 7.21 11.33 -4.18
N GLN A 146 6.09 11.96 -3.81
CA GLN A 146 4.94 11.26 -3.26
C GLN A 146 3.63 11.76 -3.89
N SER A 147 2.59 10.92 -3.84
CA SER A 147 1.26 11.32 -4.25
C SER A 147 0.63 12.31 -3.26
N ALA A 148 -0.39 13.02 -3.73
CA ALA A 148 -1.45 13.55 -2.89
C ALA A 148 -2.08 12.42 -2.05
N ILE A 149 -2.77 12.78 -0.96
CA ILE A 149 -3.53 11.78 -0.20
C ILE A 149 -4.73 11.39 -1.04
N LEU A 150 -4.82 10.12 -1.41
CA LEU A 150 -5.90 9.53 -2.18
C LEU A 150 -6.99 9.09 -1.22
N LEU A 151 -8.23 9.47 -1.49
CA LEU A 151 -9.32 9.31 -0.54
C LEU A 151 -10.55 8.66 -1.18
N PHE A 152 -11.22 7.81 -0.41
CA PHE A 152 -12.57 7.36 -0.69
C PHE A 152 -13.33 7.08 0.61
N SER A 153 -14.66 7.00 0.52
CA SER A 153 -15.50 6.60 1.65
C SER A 153 -16.21 5.28 1.43
N SER A 154 -16.54 4.59 2.52
CA SER A 154 -17.38 3.40 2.50
C SER A 154 -18.17 3.28 3.81
N PRO A 155 -19.43 2.84 3.79
CA PRO A 155 -20.16 2.51 5.02
C PRO A 155 -19.65 1.20 5.65
N MET A 156 -18.78 0.45 4.98
CA MET A 156 -18.28 -0.85 5.43
C MET A 156 -17.03 -0.72 6.30
N GLN A 157 -16.94 -1.56 7.33
CA GLN A 157 -15.77 -1.65 8.20
C GLN A 157 -14.50 -2.02 7.42
N PRO A 158 -13.33 -1.48 7.82
CA PRO A 158 -12.08 -1.79 7.16
C PRO A 158 -11.59 -3.19 7.48
N THR A 159 -10.97 -3.81 6.48
CA THR A 159 -10.19 -5.03 6.62
C THR A 159 -8.89 -4.87 5.84
N MET A 160 -8.05 -5.90 5.83
CA MET A 160 -6.91 -5.96 4.91
C MET A 160 -7.35 -6.58 3.57
N GLY A 161 -6.85 -6.02 2.47
CA GLY A 161 -6.99 -6.45 1.09
C GLY A 161 -5.66 -6.28 0.34
N SER A 162 -5.70 -6.39 -0.98
CA SER A 162 -4.53 -6.21 -1.85
C SER A 162 -4.57 -4.86 -2.56
N GLY A 163 -3.45 -4.48 -3.16
CA GLY A 163 -3.35 -3.39 -4.12
C GLY A 163 -2.29 -3.69 -5.15
N ALA A 164 -2.11 -2.78 -6.10
CA ALA A 164 -1.02 -2.88 -7.07
C ALA A 164 -0.42 -1.51 -7.34
N VAL A 165 0.87 -1.51 -7.66
CA VAL A 165 1.58 -0.32 -8.14
C VAL A 165 2.32 -0.70 -9.43
N SER A 166 2.27 0.17 -10.43
CA SER A 166 3.12 0.04 -11.61
C SER A 166 3.78 1.36 -12.00
N GLY A 167 4.85 1.23 -12.79
CA GLY A 167 5.62 2.34 -13.33
C GLY A 167 6.48 1.88 -14.51
N GLY A 168 6.39 2.59 -15.65
CA GLY A 168 7.32 2.41 -16.76
C GLY A 168 7.38 0.98 -17.31
N PHE A 169 6.22 0.35 -17.50
CA PHE A 169 6.03 -1.06 -17.89
C PHE A 169 6.47 -2.11 -16.85
N THR A 170 6.99 -1.69 -15.70
CA THR A 170 7.27 -2.58 -14.56
C THR A 170 6.12 -2.52 -13.57
N GLY A 171 5.71 -3.67 -13.04
CA GLY A 171 4.64 -3.77 -12.05
C GLY A 171 5.08 -4.50 -10.79
N GLY A 172 4.33 -4.30 -9.71
CA GLY A 172 4.45 -5.06 -8.47
C GLY A 172 3.09 -5.19 -7.78
N GLU A 173 2.81 -6.37 -7.24
CA GLU A 173 1.65 -6.59 -6.37
C GLU A 173 1.97 -6.08 -4.95
N ILE A 174 1.00 -5.41 -4.33
CA ILE A 174 1.06 -4.97 -2.94
C ILE A 174 0.10 -5.85 -2.12
N ILE A 175 0.64 -6.60 -1.18
CA ILE A 175 -0.07 -7.74 -0.56
C ILE A 175 -0.86 -7.34 0.70
N SER A 176 -0.85 -6.06 1.10
CA SER A 176 -1.57 -5.65 2.31
C SER A 176 -1.89 -4.16 2.30
N LEU A 177 -3.16 -3.82 2.06
CA LEU A 177 -3.70 -2.47 2.18
C LEU A 177 -5.04 -2.56 2.89
N ALA A 178 -5.45 -1.51 3.61
CA ALA A 178 -6.82 -1.48 4.11
C ALA A 178 -7.81 -1.47 2.93
N ALA A 179 -8.93 -2.18 3.04
CA ALA A 179 -10.01 -2.22 2.05
C ALA A 179 -11.36 -2.46 2.75
N PRO A 180 -12.48 -1.94 2.22
CA PRO A 180 -13.80 -2.21 2.78
C PRO A 180 -14.24 -3.65 2.50
N ILE A 181 -14.88 -4.33 3.47
CA ILE A 181 -15.54 -5.63 3.25
C ILE A 181 -17.00 -5.59 3.69
N PRO A 182 -17.94 -6.11 2.89
CA PRO A 182 -19.32 -6.31 3.32
C PRO A 182 -19.34 -7.13 4.59
N GLU A 183 -20.12 -6.69 5.58
CA GLU A 183 -20.40 -7.53 6.73
C GLU A 183 -20.79 -8.92 6.21
N PRO A 184 -20.12 -10.00 6.64
CA PRO A 184 -20.48 -11.32 6.16
C PRO A 184 -21.94 -11.51 6.53
N ALA A 185 -22.82 -11.60 5.54
CA ALA A 185 -24.22 -11.94 5.79
C ALA A 185 -24.31 -13.23 6.64
N THR A 186 -23.27 -14.07 6.56
CA THR A 186 -22.97 -15.21 7.42
C THR A 186 -23.02 -14.91 8.91
N LEU A 187 -22.49 -13.78 9.42
CA LEU A 187 -22.55 -13.46 10.86
C LEU A 187 -23.98 -13.17 11.29
N THR A 188 -24.72 -12.40 10.50
CA THR A 188 -26.14 -12.13 10.75
C THR A 188 -26.95 -13.42 10.67
N LEU A 189 -26.69 -14.26 9.65
CA LEU A 189 -27.39 -15.53 9.46
C LEU A 189 -27.04 -16.55 10.55
N LEU A 190 -25.79 -16.59 11.01
CA LEU A 190 -25.34 -17.46 12.09
C LEU A 190 -25.97 -17.06 13.43
N THR A 191 -26.07 -15.75 13.67
CA THR A 191 -26.72 -15.23 14.88
C THR A 191 -28.22 -15.57 14.86
N LEU A 192 -28.89 -15.35 13.74
CA LEU A 192 -30.31 -15.71 13.56
C LEU A 192 -30.53 -17.22 13.65
N GLY A 193 -29.71 -18.01 12.96
CA GLY A 193 -29.77 -19.48 12.98
C GLY A 193 -29.54 -20.05 14.39
N GLY A 194 -28.59 -19.50 15.14
CA GLY A 194 -28.34 -19.85 16.54
C GLY A 194 -29.55 -19.56 17.44
N MET A 195 -30.22 -18.41 17.26
CA MET A 195 -31.45 -18.09 18.01
C MET A 195 -32.58 -19.09 17.72
N PHE A 196 -32.76 -19.51 16.46
CA PHE A 196 -33.76 -20.52 16.11
C PHE A 196 -33.43 -21.91 16.69
N ALA A 197 -32.15 -22.34 16.64
CA ALA A 197 -31.72 -23.63 17.17
C ALA A 197 -31.85 -23.73 18.71
N VAL A 198 -31.66 -22.62 19.44
CA VAL A 198 -31.91 -22.59 20.89
C VAL A 198 -33.41 -22.65 21.20
N ARG A 199 -34.25 -21.98 20.40
CA ARG A 199 -35.71 -21.98 20.59
C ARG A 199 -36.32 -23.36 20.33
N SER A 200 -35.82 -24.11 19.35
CA SER A 200 -36.34 -25.46 19.03
C SER A 200 -36.04 -26.52 20.08
N ARG A 201 -35.18 -26.26 21.07
CA ARG A 201 -34.91 -27.19 22.20
C ARG A 201 -35.85 -27.02 23.40
N ARG A 202 -36.69 -25.97 23.41
CA ARG A 202 -37.62 -25.67 24.51
C ARG A 202 -39.07 -26.04 24.21
N SER A 203 -39.36 -26.58 23.03
CA SER A 203 -40.65 -27.15 22.63
C SER A 203 -40.53 -28.66 22.54
#